data_AF-K2ELV0-F1
#
_entry.id   AF-K2ELV0-F1
#
_cell.length_a   1.000
_cell.length_b   1.000
_cell.length_c   1.000
_cell.angle_alpha   90.00
_cell.angle_beta   90.00
_cell.angle_gamma   90.00
#
_symmetry.space_group_name_H-M   'P 1'
#
loop_
_entity.id
_entity.type
_entity.pdbx_description
1 polymer ?
#
loop_
_entity_poly.entity_id
_entity_poly.type
_entity_poly.pdbx_seq_one_letter_code
_entity_poly.pdbx_strand_id
1 'polypeptide(L)'
;MSKNTFKVILAILFTTTLAGCSLPNNKISQEQKSAYETAYEMSQEKDTDLLYECEKQFIDEDSKQGCKDFVLKDASYTGDFYGHECSDTENCLAQQEGYEWAKENNITSEDACLAYSLEFLSGCQEAIADNTQTNTNESQKAIDLVKNLSEVKNWLKQFSNADGTSPITGGQAIIAVDSITGDFYSIHAFESLTERNVTFNWYDVNLETGDITDSLGQIVR
;
A
#
# COMPACT_ATOMS: atom_id res chain seq x y z
N MET A 1 -48.65 16.67 -51.09
CA MET A 1 -49.48 15.92 -52.07
C MET A 1 -49.31 14.43 -51.74
N SER A 2 -50.31 13.82 -51.10
CA SER A 2 -51.27 12.87 -51.73
C SER A 2 -50.55 11.66 -52.33
N LYS A 3 -50.41 10.56 -51.57
CA LYS A 3 -51.32 9.38 -51.55
C LYS A 3 -51.28 8.53 -52.83
N ASN A 4 -51.09 7.24 -52.56
CA ASN A 4 -51.78 6.07 -53.13
C ASN A 4 -51.08 5.19 -54.20
N THR A 5 -50.72 4.00 -53.71
CA THR A 5 -51.09 2.63 -54.17
C THR A 5 -50.74 2.19 -55.59
N PHE A 6 -50.07 1.03 -55.69
CA PHE A 6 -50.45 -0.01 -56.64
C PHE A 6 -50.04 -1.42 -56.17
N LYS A 7 -50.97 -2.38 -56.27
CA LYS A 7 -50.83 -3.82 -56.00
C LYS A 7 -50.63 -4.58 -57.33
N VAL A 8 -49.79 -5.64 -57.35
CA VAL A 8 -49.87 -6.83 -58.25
C VAL A 8 -49.02 -7.93 -57.56
N ILE A 9 -49.53 -8.95 -56.86
CA ILE A 9 -50.16 -10.26 -57.22
C ILE A 9 -49.42 -11.11 -58.28
N LEU A 10 -48.79 -12.19 -57.84
CA LEU A 10 -48.58 -13.46 -58.58
C LEU A 10 -48.30 -14.58 -57.52
N ALA A 11 -49.28 -15.37 -57.06
CA ALA A 11 -49.77 -16.66 -57.62
C ALA A 11 -48.61 -17.64 -57.94
N ILE A 12 -48.47 -18.82 -57.31
CA ILE A 12 -49.29 -20.03 -57.51
C ILE A 12 -48.95 -21.13 -56.45
N LEU A 13 -50.03 -21.75 -55.93
CA LEU A 13 -50.31 -23.10 -55.39
C LEU A 13 -49.18 -24.07 -54.95
N PHE A 14 -49.39 -24.78 -53.82
CA PHE A 14 -49.85 -26.19 -53.81
C PHE A 14 -50.26 -26.67 -52.37
N THR A 15 -51.56 -26.98 -52.25
CA THR A 15 -52.24 -28.11 -51.57
C THR A 15 -51.80 -28.66 -50.21
N THR A 16 -52.73 -28.56 -49.25
CA THR A 16 -53.25 -29.60 -48.32
C THR A 16 -52.46 -30.89 -48.12
N THR A 17 -52.14 -31.21 -46.86
CA THR A 17 -52.85 -32.23 -46.05
C THR A 17 -52.40 -32.15 -44.58
N LEU A 18 -53.37 -32.20 -43.67
CA LEU A 18 -53.21 -32.47 -42.24
C LEU A 18 -52.90 -33.96 -42.03
N ALA A 19 -51.78 -34.28 -41.39
CA ALA A 19 -51.61 -35.43 -40.49
C ALA A 19 -50.27 -35.28 -39.75
N GLY A 20 -50.32 -35.39 -38.42
CA GLY A 20 -49.26 -34.97 -37.51
C GLY A 20 -47.94 -35.75 -37.62
N CYS A 21 -46.88 -35.02 -37.30
CA CYS A 21 -45.68 -35.53 -36.65
C CYS A 21 -45.32 -34.51 -35.57
N SER A 22 -45.22 -34.96 -34.32
CA SER A 22 -44.67 -34.17 -33.22
C SER A 22 -43.28 -33.68 -33.60
N LEU A 23 -43.10 -32.36 -33.68
CA LEU A 23 -41.79 -31.74 -33.68
C LEU A 23 -41.44 -31.35 -32.24
N PRO A 24 -40.19 -31.61 -31.82
CA PRO A 24 -39.75 -31.44 -30.44
C PRO A 24 -39.82 -29.98 -30.06
N ASN A 25 -40.17 -29.77 -28.79
CA ASN A 25 -40.11 -28.50 -28.10
C ASN A 25 -38.64 -28.04 -28.08
N ASN A 26 -38.16 -27.42 -29.16
CA ASN A 26 -36.83 -26.85 -29.22
C ASN A 26 -36.86 -25.54 -28.44
N LYS A 27 -36.78 -25.68 -27.11
CA LYS A 27 -36.29 -24.61 -26.25
C LYS A 27 -34.89 -24.29 -26.75
N ILE A 28 -34.76 -23.24 -27.54
CA ILE A 28 -33.50 -22.50 -27.61
C ILE A 28 -33.32 -21.93 -26.20
N SER A 29 -32.69 -22.71 -25.32
CA SER A 29 -32.09 -22.16 -24.11
C SER A 29 -30.88 -21.36 -24.60
N GLN A 30 -31.04 -20.05 -24.75
CA GLN A 30 -29.89 -19.19 -24.51
C GLN A 30 -29.51 -19.45 -23.05
N GLU A 31 -28.44 -20.21 -22.86
CA GLU A 31 -27.83 -20.44 -21.57
C GLU A 31 -27.36 -19.07 -21.08
N GLN A 32 -28.15 -18.48 -20.20
CA GLN A 32 -27.88 -17.16 -19.65
C GLN A 32 -26.74 -17.35 -18.66
N LYS A 33 -25.50 -17.04 -19.09
CA LYS A 33 -24.31 -17.13 -18.25
C LYS A 33 -24.52 -16.34 -16.96
N SER A 34 -24.07 -16.91 -15.86
CA SER A 34 -24.12 -16.23 -14.57
C SER A 34 -23.22 -14.99 -14.56
N ALA A 35 -23.49 -14.07 -13.63
CA ALA A 35 -22.66 -12.89 -13.42
C ALA A 35 -21.20 -13.30 -13.10
N TYR A 36 -21.04 -14.34 -12.29
CA TYR A 36 -19.78 -15.02 -12.03
C TYR A 36 -19.06 -15.48 -13.31
N GLU A 37 -19.69 -16.32 -14.14
CA GLU A 37 -19.06 -16.87 -15.34
C GLU A 37 -18.69 -15.78 -16.33
N THR A 38 -19.54 -14.76 -16.44
CA THR A 38 -19.30 -13.60 -17.32
C THR A 38 -18.06 -12.84 -16.85
N ALA A 39 -17.94 -12.56 -15.56
CA ALA A 39 -16.79 -11.84 -15.01
C ALA A 39 -15.50 -12.66 -15.07
N TYR A 40 -15.58 -13.97 -14.82
CA TYR A 40 -14.46 -14.89 -14.95
C TYR A 40 -13.89 -14.88 -16.38
N GLU A 41 -14.74 -15.03 -17.40
CA GLU A 41 -14.33 -15.00 -18.81
C GLU A 41 -13.84 -13.63 -19.25
N MET A 42 -14.49 -12.54 -18.81
CA MET A 42 -14.03 -11.19 -19.11
C MET A 42 -12.63 -10.90 -18.54
N SER A 43 -12.34 -11.43 -17.35
CA SER A 43 -11.02 -11.28 -16.70
C SER A 43 -9.96 -12.06 -17.47
N GLN A 44 -10.33 -13.25 -17.95
CA GLN A 44 -9.51 -14.05 -18.86
C GLN A 44 -9.23 -13.35 -20.19
N GLU A 45 -10.25 -12.79 -20.85
CA GLU A 45 -10.09 -12.09 -22.13
C GLU A 45 -9.22 -10.84 -22.00
N LYS A 46 -9.28 -10.17 -20.85
CA LYS A 46 -8.50 -8.97 -20.55
C LYS A 46 -7.12 -9.25 -19.99
N ASP A 47 -6.77 -10.51 -19.75
CA ASP A 47 -5.53 -10.91 -19.10
C ASP A 47 -5.32 -10.14 -17.78
N THR A 48 -6.39 -10.05 -16.98
CA THR A 48 -6.34 -9.31 -15.72
C THR A 48 -5.57 -10.12 -14.69
N ASP A 49 -4.40 -9.62 -14.31
CA ASP A 49 -3.48 -10.23 -13.35
C ASP A 49 -3.53 -9.57 -11.96
N LEU A 50 -4.18 -8.40 -11.85
CA LEU A 50 -4.34 -7.64 -10.62
C LEU A 50 -5.73 -7.81 -10.02
N LEU A 51 -5.81 -8.18 -8.74
CA LEU A 51 -7.09 -8.39 -8.03
C LEU A 51 -7.89 -7.09 -7.90
N TYR A 52 -7.19 -5.95 -7.71
CA TYR A 52 -7.82 -4.64 -7.62
C TYR A 52 -8.48 -4.21 -8.94
N GLU A 53 -7.75 -4.26 -10.06
CA GLU A 53 -8.29 -3.89 -11.37
C GLU A 53 -9.44 -4.81 -11.76
N CYS A 54 -9.37 -6.05 -11.32
CA CYS A 54 -10.43 -7.04 -11.39
C CYS A 54 -11.69 -6.60 -10.63
N GLU A 55 -11.63 -6.36 -9.31
CA GLU A 55 -12.81 -6.02 -8.51
C GLU A 55 -13.46 -4.68 -8.90
N LYS A 56 -12.65 -3.68 -9.28
CA LYS A 56 -13.13 -2.35 -9.68
C LYS A 56 -14.04 -2.38 -10.91
N GLN A 57 -13.90 -3.40 -11.76
CA GLN A 57 -14.70 -3.54 -12.97
C GLN A 57 -16.12 -4.05 -12.69
N PHE A 58 -16.38 -4.57 -11.48
CA PHE A 58 -17.63 -5.24 -11.15
C PHE A 58 -18.27 -4.68 -9.88
N ILE A 59 -19.57 -4.42 -9.96
CA ILE A 59 -20.32 -3.83 -8.84
C ILE A 59 -20.92 -4.92 -7.96
N ASP A 60 -21.38 -6.02 -8.55
CA ASP A 60 -22.00 -7.15 -7.84
C ASP A 60 -20.97 -8.18 -7.34
N GLU A 61 -21.29 -8.78 -6.19
CA GLU A 61 -20.40 -9.72 -5.50
C GLU A 61 -20.16 -11.01 -6.29
N ASP A 62 -21.15 -11.49 -7.04
CA ASP A 62 -21.00 -12.70 -7.87
C ASP A 62 -19.99 -12.48 -8.99
N SER A 63 -20.03 -11.33 -9.66
CA SER A 63 -19.05 -10.94 -10.68
C SER A 63 -17.66 -10.70 -10.09
N LYS A 64 -17.57 -10.04 -8.93
CA LYS A 64 -16.28 -9.89 -8.23
C LYS A 64 -15.68 -11.25 -7.92
N GLN A 65 -16.48 -12.20 -7.44
CA GLN A 65 -16.00 -13.55 -7.13
C GLN A 65 -15.52 -14.29 -8.39
N GLY A 66 -16.23 -14.19 -9.51
CA GLY A 66 -15.80 -14.79 -10.78
C GLY A 66 -14.47 -14.22 -11.26
N CYS A 67 -14.29 -12.92 -11.14
CA CYS A 67 -13.05 -12.25 -11.48
C CYS A 67 -11.90 -12.68 -10.55
N LYS A 68 -12.13 -12.71 -9.22
CA LYS A 68 -11.17 -13.20 -8.22
C LYS A 68 -10.69 -14.60 -8.55
N ASP A 69 -11.62 -15.52 -8.78
CA ASP A 69 -11.30 -16.92 -9.04
C ASP A 69 -10.46 -17.11 -10.32
N PHE A 70 -10.57 -16.20 -11.30
CA PHE A 70 -9.68 -16.18 -12.46
C PHE A 70 -8.26 -15.76 -12.06
N VAL A 71 -8.11 -14.58 -11.43
CA VAL A 71 -6.81 -14.04 -10.99
C VAL A 71 -6.08 -15.02 -10.08
N LEU A 72 -6.82 -15.72 -9.22
CA LEU A 72 -6.27 -16.66 -8.23
C LEU A 72 -5.92 -18.05 -8.78
N LYS A 73 -6.40 -18.43 -9.98
CA LYS A 73 -6.24 -19.79 -10.51
C LYS A 73 -4.81 -20.13 -10.98
N ASP A 74 -4.02 -19.13 -11.36
CA ASP A 74 -2.67 -19.31 -11.89
C ASP A 74 -1.55 -19.12 -10.85
N ALA A 75 -1.89 -18.73 -9.61
CA ALA A 75 -0.92 -18.44 -8.56
C ALA A 75 -0.51 -19.72 -7.78
N SER A 76 0.61 -20.32 -8.21
CA SER A 76 1.30 -21.37 -7.46
C SER A 76 2.24 -20.77 -6.41
N TYR A 77 1.99 -21.06 -5.12
CA TYR A 77 2.95 -21.19 -3.99
C TYR A 77 2.77 -20.22 -2.81
N THR A 78 2.89 -20.81 -1.62
CA THR A 78 2.77 -20.28 -0.24
C THR A 78 3.64 -19.04 -0.03
N GLY A 79 3.01 -17.86 0.02
CA GLY A 79 3.73 -16.59 0.05
C GLY A 79 3.97 -16.06 1.46
N ASP A 80 5.24 -15.80 1.76
CA ASP A 80 5.65 -14.60 2.46
C ASP A 80 5.93 -13.51 1.41
N PHE A 81 5.72 -12.24 1.76
CA PHE A 81 6.17 -11.12 0.93
C PHE A 81 6.93 -10.13 1.80
N TYR A 82 8.14 -9.75 1.38
CA TYR A 82 9.03 -8.86 2.15
C TYR A 82 9.25 -9.23 3.63
N GLY A 83 9.08 -10.51 4.00
CA GLY A 83 9.19 -11.00 5.38
C GLY A 83 7.89 -10.97 6.19
N HIS A 84 6.77 -10.60 5.58
CA HIS A 84 5.43 -10.65 6.16
C HIS A 84 4.72 -11.96 5.76
N GLU A 85 4.13 -12.65 6.74
CA GLU A 85 3.33 -13.86 6.50
C GLU A 85 1.91 -13.46 6.07
N CYS A 86 1.41 -14.08 5.00
CA CYS A 86 0.07 -13.78 4.51
C CYS A 86 -1.00 -14.49 5.32
N SER A 87 -2.03 -13.74 5.73
CA SER A 87 -2.92 -14.20 6.79
C SER A 87 -3.84 -15.34 6.39
N ASP A 88 -4.27 -15.44 5.13
CA ASP A 88 -5.17 -16.53 4.66
C ASP A 88 -5.24 -16.71 3.12
N THR A 89 -4.58 -15.88 2.31
CA THR A 89 -4.61 -15.97 0.84
C THR A 89 -3.33 -16.58 0.28
N GLU A 90 -3.46 -17.69 -0.46
CA GLU A 90 -2.37 -18.56 -0.94
C GLU A 90 -1.30 -17.87 -1.82
N ASN A 91 -1.44 -16.59 -2.19
CA ASN A 91 -0.51 -15.88 -3.08
C ASN A 91 -0.09 -14.47 -2.65
N CYS A 92 -0.50 -13.97 -1.48
CA CYS A 92 -0.13 -12.64 -0.95
C CYS A 92 -0.43 -11.41 -1.81
N LEU A 93 -0.93 -11.55 -3.04
CA LEU A 93 -0.88 -10.49 -4.05
C LEU A 93 -1.53 -9.21 -3.55
N ALA A 94 -2.74 -9.31 -3.01
CA ALA A 94 -3.44 -8.13 -2.48
C ALA A 94 -2.72 -7.46 -1.31
N GLN A 95 -2.06 -8.24 -0.44
CA GLN A 95 -1.29 -7.73 0.69
C GLN A 95 0.01 -7.08 0.22
N GLN A 96 0.72 -7.71 -0.72
CA GLN A 96 1.90 -7.12 -1.36
C GLN A 96 1.55 -5.82 -2.11
N GLU A 97 0.45 -5.81 -2.86
CA GLU A 97 -0.06 -4.62 -3.57
C GLU A 97 -0.37 -3.48 -2.59
N GLY A 98 -1.03 -3.77 -1.47
CA GLY A 98 -1.30 -2.79 -0.43
C GLY A 98 -0.03 -2.18 0.15
N TYR A 99 0.98 -3.02 0.37
CA TYR A 99 2.29 -2.61 0.86
C TYR A 99 3.04 -1.72 -0.13
N GLU A 100 3.15 -2.16 -1.38
CA GLU A 100 3.83 -1.42 -2.45
C GLU A 100 3.14 -0.08 -2.72
N TRP A 101 1.82 -0.09 -2.84
CA TRP A 101 1.03 1.12 -3.02
C TRP A 101 1.26 2.13 -1.90
N ALA A 102 1.27 1.68 -0.65
CA ALA A 102 1.52 2.55 0.50
C ALA A 102 2.92 3.20 0.43
N LYS A 103 3.94 2.45 0.00
CA LYS A 103 5.30 3.00 -0.21
C LYS A 103 5.35 3.97 -1.38
N GLU A 104 4.76 3.64 -2.52
CA GLU A 104 4.72 4.51 -3.71
C GLU A 104 4.00 5.83 -3.43
N ASN A 105 2.98 5.81 -2.57
CA ASN A 105 2.16 6.98 -2.23
C ASN A 105 2.58 7.68 -0.95
N ASN A 106 3.70 7.27 -0.32
CA ASN A 106 4.22 7.82 0.93
C ASN A 106 3.14 7.85 2.05
N ILE A 107 2.39 6.75 2.17
CA ILE A 107 1.38 6.60 3.20
C ILE A 107 2.06 6.36 4.55
N THR A 108 1.83 7.24 5.51
CA THR A 108 2.47 7.21 6.85
C THR A 108 1.47 7.06 8.00
N SER A 109 0.19 6.89 7.73
CA SER A 109 -0.86 6.78 8.75
C SER A 109 -1.93 5.79 8.34
N GLU A 110 -2.41 4.98 9.29
CA GLU A 110 -3.40 3.92 9.02
C GLU A 110 -4.70 4.46 8.40
N ASP A 111 -5.15 5.64 8.84
CA ASP A 111 -6.36 6.29 8.30
C ASP A 111 -6.26 6.69 6.82
N ALA A 112 -5.04 6.73 6.27
CA ALA A 112 -4.78 7.02 4.86
C ALA A 112 -4.69 5.75 4.00
N CYS A 113 -4.73 4.56 4.63
CA CYS A 113 -4.84 3.31 3.90
C CYS A 113 -6.20 3.19 3.23
N LEU A 114 -6.20 2.70 2.00
CA LEU A 114 -7.42 2.39 1.28
C LEU A 114 -7.87 0.99 1.69
N ALA A 115 -9.12 0.88 2.14
CA ALA A 115 -9.73 -0.40 2.51
C ALA A 115 -10.38 -1.06 1.28
N TYR A 116 -9.57 -1.32 0.25
CA TYR A 116 -10.06 -1.96 -1.00
C TYR A 116 -10.44 -3.44 -0.77
N SER A 117 -9.59 -4.16 -0.04
CA SER A 117 -9.88 -5.45 0.56
C SER A 117 -9.25 -5.50 1.96
N LEU A 118 -9.58 -6.55 2.73
CA LEU A 118 -8.94 -6.74 4.03
C LEU A 118 -7.44 -7.01 3.90
N GLU A 119 -7.05 -7.74 2.86
CA GLU A 119 -5.67 -8.09 2.55
C GLU A 119 -4.86 -6.87 2.09
N PHE A 120 -5.42 -6.05 1.20
CA PHE A 120 -4.79 -4.80 0.78
C PHE A 120 -4.60 -3.83 1.94
N LEU A 121 -5.63 -3.71 2.80
CA LEU A 121 -5.54 -2.90 4.02
C LEU A 121 -4.43 -3.42 4.94
N SER A 122 -4.34 -4.74 5.13
CA SER A 122 -3.28 -5.39 5.91
C SER A 122 -1.89 -5.05 5.38
N GLY A 123 -1.70 -5.14 4.06
CA GLY A 123 -0.44 -4.78 3.41
C GLY A 123 -0.04 -3.32 3.59
N CYS A 124 -1.01 -2.40 3.47
CA CYS A 124 -0.77 -0.98 3.72
C CYS A 124 -0.37 -0.71 5.19
N GLN A 125 -1.03 -1.38 6.13
CA GLN A 125 -0.71 -1.28 7.56
C GLN A 125 0.69 -1.81 7.86
N GLU A 126 1.11 -2.91 7.23
CA GLU A 126 2.46 -3.45 7.34
C GLU A 126 3.52 -2.49 6.79
N ALA A 127 3.26 -1.82 5.66
CA ALA A 127 4.16 -0.78 5.15
C ALA A 127 4.31 0.40 6.12
N ILE A 128 3.23 0.80 6.80
CA ILE A 128 3.28 1.86 7.83
C ILE A 128 4.06 1.38 9.06
N ALA A 129 3.85 0.15 9.49
CA ALA A 129 4.57 -0.44 10.61
C ALA A 129 6.08 -0.52 10.32
N ASP A 130 6.46 -0.98 9.12
CA ASP A 130 7.83 -1.03 8.65
C ASP A 130 8.46 0.36 8.56
N ASN A 131 7.73 1.35 8.03
CA ASN A 131 8.19 2.73 8.01
C ASN A 131 8.42 3.27 9.42
N THR A 132 7.52 2.98 10.36
CA THR A 132 7.65 3.43 11.77
C THR A 132 8.85 2.77 12.45
N GLN A 133 9.05 1.46 12.23
CA GLN A 133 10.15 0.70 12.81
C GLN A 133 11.50 1.08 12.21
N THR A 134 11.57 1.26 10.89
CA THR A 134 12.78 1.69 10.17
C THR A 134 13.18 3.09 10.62
N ASN A 135 12.22 4.03 10.65
CA ASN A 135 12.47 5.38 11.15
C ASN A 135 12.95 5.40 12.60
N THR A 136 12.44 4.51 13.46
CA THR A 136 12.87 4.41 14.87
C THR A 136 14.30 3.87 14.98
N ASN A 137 14.65 2.84 14.22
CA ASN A 137 15.99 2.25 14.21
C ASN A 137 17.03 3.21 13.62
N GLU A 138 16.69 3.89 12.53
CA GLU A 138 17.56 4.87 11.87
C GLU A 138 17.71 6.14 12.70
N SER A 139 16.64 6.62 13.33
CA SER A 139 16.71 7.71 14.31
C SER A 139 17.66 7.38 15.45
N GLN A 140 17.58 6.16 16.00
CA GLN A 140 18.49 5.73 17.05
C GLN A 140 19.95 5.64 16.56
N LYS A 141 20.16 5.13 15.33
CA LYS A 141 21.48 5.11 14.69
C LYS A 141 22.05 6.52 14.52
N ALA A 142 21.25 7.49 14.08
CA ALA A 142 21.67 8.88 13.93
C ALA A 142 22.02 9.53 15.28
N ILE A 143 21.20 9.29 16.31
CA ILE A 143 21.48 9.73 17.68
C ILE A 143 22.79 9.12 18.20
N ASP A 144 23.02 7.83 17.98
CA ASP A 144 24.23 7.14 18.44
C ASP A 144 25.50 7.63 17.74
N LEU A 145 25.39 7.98 16.45
CA LEU A 145 26.48 8.64 15.70
C LEU A 145 26.84 9.98 16.34
N VAL A 146 25.85 10.83 16.64
CA VAL A 146 26.07 12.14 17.29
C VAL A 146 26.61 11.97 18.71
N LYS A 147 26.05 11.06 19.52
CA LYS A 147 26.56 10.71 20.86
C LYS A 147 28.02 10.26 20.84
N ASN A 148 28.49 9.73 19.72
CA ASN A 148 29.85 9.23 19.58
C ASN A 148 30.90 10.31 19.25
N LEU A 149 30.48 11.51 18.85
CA LEU A 149 31.37 12.64 18.61
C LEU A 149 32.12 13.05 19.87
N SER A 150 33.40 13.40 19.73
CA SER A 150 34.27 13.74 20.87
C SER A 150 33.76 14.94 21.66
N GLU A 151 33.24 15.96 20.97
CA GLU A 151 32.65 17.15 21.59
C GLU A 151 31.37 16.84 22.37
N VAL A 152 30.47 16.02 21.80
CA VAL A 152 29.24 15.59 22.46
C VAL A 152 29.56 14.73 23.68
N LYS A 153 30.51 13.79 23.58
CA LYS A 153 30.99 13.01 24.73
C LYS A 153 31.55 13.90 25.84
N ASN A 154 32.27 14.96 25.49
CA ASN A 154 32.82 15.89 26.48
C ASN A 154 31.74 16.78 27.11
N TRP A 155 30.72 17.19 26.35
CA TRP A 155 29.56 17.88 26.87
C TRP A 155 28.73 17.00 27.81
N LEU A 156 28.43 15.75 27.42
CA LEU A 156 27.69 14.79 28.24
C LEU A 156 28.36 14.51 29.61
N LYS A 157 29.69 14.60 29.71
CA LYS A 157 30.41 14.46 30.99
C LYS A 157 30.07 15.55 32.02
N GLN A 158 29.48 16.67 31.59
CA GLN A 158 29.08 17.76 32.49
C GLN A 158 27.81 17.41 33.28
N PHE A 159 27.08 16.35 32.90
CA PHE A 159 25.84 15.90 33.52
C PHE A 159 26.11 14.77 34.51
N SER A 160 26.86 15.08 35.56
CA SER A 160 27.47 14.10 36.47
C SER A 160 26.69 13.83 37.77
N ASN A 161 25.52 14.42 37.98
CA ASN A 161 24.68 14.06 39.12
C ASN A 161 24.21 12.61 39.00
N ALA A 162 23.79 12.00 40.12
CA ALA A 162 23.36 10.60 40.16
C ALA A 162 22.13 10.33 39.26
N ASP A 163 21.32 11.35 38.99
CA ASP A 163 20.15 11.31 38.11
C ASP A 163 20.47 11.71 36.65
N GLY A 164 21.75 11.95 36.32
CA GLY A 164 22.16 12.37 34.98
C GLY A 164 21.89 13.84 34.66
N THR A 165 21.72 14.69 35.69
CA THR A 165 21.60 16.15 35.52
C THR A 165 22.93 16.87 35.70
N SER A 166 22.99 18.12 35.24
CA SER A 166 24.12 19.03 35.43
C SER A 166 24.21 19.50 36.89
N PRO A 167 25.40 19.42 37.55
CA PRO A 167 25.61 19.96 38.90
C PRO A 167 25.46 21.48 39.00
N ILE A 168 25.59 22.20 37.87
CA ILE A 168 25.60 23.67 37.85
C ILE A 168 24.18 24.23 37.64
N THR A 169 23.44 23.60 36.74
CA THR A 169 22.16 24.12 36.20
C THR A 169 20.97 23.26 36.58
N GLY A 170 21.19 22.00 36.99
CA GLY A 170 20.14 21.03 37.29
C GLY A 170 19.41 20.50 36.04
N GLY A 171 19.83 20.89 34.83
CA GLY A 171 19.21 20.42 33.59
C GLY A 171 19.71 19.06 33.14
N GLN A 172 18.97 18.45 32.22
CA GLN A 172 19.25 17.13 31.67
C GLN A 172 19.76 17.24 30.24
N ALA A 173 20.79 16.48 29.88
CA ALA A 173 21.25 16.40 28.50
C ALA A 173 20.28 15.57 27.66
N ILE A 174 19.81 16.15 26.55
CA ILE A 174 18.94 15.49 25.57
C ILE A 174 19.63 15.54 24.21
N ILE A 175 19.57 14.42 23.49
CA ILE A 175 19.98 14.30 22.09
C ILE A 175 18.81 13.63 21.39
N ALA A 176 18.12 14.37 20.53
CA ALA A 176 16.89 13.94 19.90
C ALA A 176 16.89 14.28 18.41
N VAL A 177 16.15 13.50 17.62
CA VAL A 177 15.82 13.86 16.25
C VAL A 177 14.81 15.00 16.29
N ASP A 178 15.11 16.08 15.58
CA ASP A 178 14.21 17.22 15.42
C ASP A 178 13.44 17.14 14.09
N SER A 179 14.11 16.71 13.02
CA SER A 179 13.49 16.51 11.72
C SER A 179 14.19 15.44 10.88
N ILE A 180 13.46 14.86 9.92
CA ILE A 180 13.95 13.87 8.96
C ILE A 180 13.58 14.35 7.56
N THR A 181 14.53 14.36 6.62
CA THR A 181 14.30 14.70 5.21
C THR A 181 15.08 13.74 4.32
N GLY A 182 14.41 12.71 3.79
CA GLY A 182 15.11 11.59 3.13
C GLY A 182 16.08 10.93 4.10
N ASP A 183 17.32 10.72 3.67
CA ASP A 183 18.39 10.10 4.47
C ASP A 183 19.11 11.07 5.43
N PHE A 184 18.62 12.32 5.54
CA PHE A 184 19.18 13.34 6.42
C PHE A 184 18.35 13.46 7.71
N TYR A 185 19.03 13.28 8.84
CA TYR A 185 18.46 13.40 10.18
C TYR A 185 19.06 14.63 10.85
N SER A 186 18.21 15.60 11.19
CA SER A 186 18.65 16.74 12.00
C SER A 186 18.51 16.40 13.48
N ILE A 187 19.63 16.40 14.19
CA ILE A 187 19.76 16.02 15.59
C ILE A 187 20.02 17.25 16.43
N HIS A 188 19.18 17.49 17.43
CA HIS A 188 19.33 18.56 18.40
C HIS A 188 19.99 18.03 19.67
N ALA A 189 21.17 18.53 20.00
CA ALA A 189 21.81 18.30 21.28
C ALA A 189 21.57 19.53 22.18
N PHE A 190 20.86 19.35 23.29
CA PHE A 190 20.50 20.45 24.18
C PHE A 190 20.39 20.03 25.64
N GLU A 191 20.54 21.00 26.53
CA GLU A 191 20.18 20.85 27.93
C GLU A 191 18.72 21.26 28.13
N SER A 192 17.93 20.35 28.70
CA SER A 192 16.54 20.61 29.10
C SER A 192 16.51 21.13 30.54
N LEU A 193 15.98 22.35 30.73
CA LEU A 193 15.70 22.96 32.03
C LEU A 193 14.19 23.11 32.20
N THR A 194 13.74 23.33 33.44
CA THR A 194 12.31 23.51 33.75
C THR A 194 11.63 24.62 32.93
N GLU A 195 12.36 25.68 32.58
CA GLU A 195 11.78 26.87 31.92
C GLU A 195 12.18 27.02 30.44
N ARG A 196 13.24 26.34 29.99
CA ARG A 196 13.78 26.50 28.64
C ARG A 196 14.74 25.36 28.26
N ASN A 197 14.99 25.22 26.96
CA ASN A 197 16.07 24.39 26.45
C ASN A 197 17.26 25.27 26.08
N VAL A 198 18.46 24.83 26.41
CA VAL A 198 19.72 25.49 26.04
C VAL A 198 20.43 24.61 25.01
N THR A 199 20.43 25.05 23.76
CA THR A 199 21.10 24.34 22.67
C THR A 199 22.59 24.26 22.92
N PHE A 200 23.13 23.04 22.86
CA PHE A 200 24.57 22.82 22.73
C PHE A 200 24.97 22.95 21.26
N ASN A 201 24.36 22.15 20.38
CA ASN A 201 24.57 22.23 18.93
C ASN A 201 23.43 21.56 18.15
N TRP A 202 23.43 21.76 16.84
CA TRP A 202 22.65 21.01 15.87
C TRP A 202 23.59 20.20 14.97
N TYR A 203 23.14 19.01 14.58
CA TYR A 203 23.89 18.13 13.70
C TYR A 203 23.00 17.60 12.60
N ASP A 204 23.45 17.67 11.35
CA ASP A 204 22.80 16.97 10.26
C ASP A 204 23.57 15.68 9.98
N VAL A 205 22.87 14.55 10.02
CA VAL A 205 23.44 13.21 9.86
C VAL A 205 22.92 12.63 8.57
N ASN A 206 23.81 12.40 7.60
CA ASN A 206 23.52 11.54 6.47
C ASN A 206 23.81 10.08 6.86
N LEU A 207 22.79 9.22 6.90
CA LEU A 207 22.95 7.82 7.29
C LEU A 207 23.51 6.92 6.17
N GLU A 208 23.40 7.34 4.92
CA GLU A 208 23.93 6.66 3.74
C GLU A 208 25.45 6.80 3.65
N THR A 209 25.95 8.03 3.58
CA THR A 209 27.40 8.30 3.46
C THR A 209 28.11 8.11 4.77
N GLY A 210 27.38 8.35 5.85
CA GLY A 210 28.02 8.53 7.10
C GLY A 210 28.84 9.84 7.17
N ASP A 211 28.31 10.99 6.71
CA ASP A 211 28.79 12.36 7.03
C ASP A 211 27.91 13.17 8.03
N ILE A 212 28.53 13.84 9.02
CA ILE A 212 27.85 14.59 10.11
C ILE A 212 28.38 15.99 9.96
N THR A 213 27.47 16.93 9.75
CA THR A 213 27.79 18.35 9.73
C THR A 213 27.23 19.03 10.96
N ASP A 214 28.01 19.92 11.58
CA ASP A 214 27.53 20.76 12.67
C ASP A 214 26.69 21.94 12.15
N SER A 215 26.17 22.76 13.08
CA SER A 215 25.39 23.97 12.76
C SER A 215 26.14 25.03 11.93
N LEU A 216 27.47 24.91 11.78
CA LEU A 216 28.30 25.78 10.95
C LEU A 216 28.56 25.17 9.57
N GLY A 217 28.00 23.99 9.29
CA GLY A 217 28.22 23.24 8.05
C GLY A 217 29.59 22.56 7.98
N GLN A 218 30.30 22.43 9.11
CA GLN A 218 31.60 21.74 9.14
C GLN A 218 31.38 20.25 9.31
N ILE A 219 32.07 19.45 8.52
CA ILE A 219 32.09 18.00 8.71
C ILE A 219 32.87 17.70 9.99
N VAL A 220 32.23 17.05 10.96
CA VAL A 220 32.79 16.76 12.29
C VAL A 220 33.02 15.26 12.53
N ARG A 221 32.92 14.44 11.48
CA ARG A 221 33.30 13.02 11.50
C ARG A 221 34.28 12.65 10.40
#